data_AF-A0A348Z4E5-F1
#
_entry.id   AF-A0A348Z4E5-F1
#
_cell.length_a   1.000
_cell.length_b   1.000
_cell.length_c   1.000
_cell.angle_alpha   90.00
_cell.angle_beta   90.00
_cell.angle_gamma   90.00
#
_symmetry.space_group_name_H-M   'P 1'
#
loop_
_entity.id
_entity.type
_entity.pdbx_description
1 polymer ?
#
loop_
_entity_poly.entity_id
_entity_poly.type
_entity_poly.pdbx_seq_one_letter_code
_entity_poly.pdbx_strand_id
1 'polypeptide(L)'
;MKIKKIIKSYKFSTIILSIVCIFLIYSLINMKHRENVHIFKNFNYGLDSIHYILEDYNKKIYNEDNVNSKIDTVKRTILKIDLCSESLDYGIINKKFNRPIEGFVSKLIAIDYDKLKENPDYLNQVLEFLNEAYLLSSKIHKIPLEDFYEDKMLDIFRLELSDEITNYLNKMNSLKM
;
A
#
# COMPACT_ATOMS: atom_id res chain seq x y z
N MET A 1 10.88 18.11 63.16
CA MET A 1 10.07 18.83 62.14
C MET A 1 10.65 18.77 60.71
N LYS A 2 11.98 18.78 60.51
CA LYS A 2 12.61 18.72 59.18
C LYS A 2 12.33 17.44 58.37
N ILE A 3 12.34 16.27 58.99
CA ILE A 3 12.15 14.96 58.30
C ILE A 3 10.76 14.83 57.64
N LYS A 4 9.68 15.23 58.34
CA LYS A 4 8.31 15.22 57.77
C LYS A 4 8.18 16.15 56.55
N LYS A 5 8.89 17.29 56.53
CA LYS A 5 8.89 18.25 55.41
C LYS A 5 9.63 17.69 54.20
N ILE A 6 10.74 17.01 54.43
CA ILE A 6 11.52 16.30 53.38
C ILE A 6 10.68 15.17 52.77
N ILE A 7 10.08 14.29 53.58
CA ILE A 7 9.23 13.19 53.08
C ILE A 7 8.03 13.71 52.29
N LYS A 8 7.40 14.81 52.72
CA LYS A 8 6.28 15.44 51.99
C LYS A 8 6.73 16.04 50.64
N SER A 9 7.94 16.60 50.58
CA SER A 9 8.56 17.10 49.35
C SER A 9 8.86 15.98 48.35
N TYR A 10 9.40 14.84 48.82
CA TYR A 10 9.67 13.67 47.96
C TYR A 10 8.39 13.05 47.41
N LYS A 11 7.33 12.93 48.22
CA LYS A 11 6.02 12.43 47.75
C LYS A 11 5.40 13.36 46.70
N PHE A 12 5.57 14.67 46.86
CA PHE A 12 5.09 15.66 45.89
C PHE A 12 5.88 15.60 44.58
N SER A 13 7.21 15.47 44.65
CA SER A 13 8.06 15.33 43.45
C SER A 13 7.82 14.01 42.71
N THR A 14 7.56 12.91 43.41
CA THR A 14 7.21 11.63 42.75
C THR A 14 5.86 11.71 42.05
N ILE A 15 4.86 12.37 42.63
CA ILE A 15 3.55 12.57 41.98
C ILE A 15 3.70 13.41 40.71
N ILE A 16 4.45 14.51 40.78
CA ILE A 16 4.72 15.35 39.59
C ILE A 16 5.46 14.54 38.52
N LEU A 17 6.49 13.78 38.89
CA LEU A 17 7.23 12.94 37.94
C LEU A 17 6.30 11.90 37.28
N SER A 18 5.42 11.26 38.05
CA SER A 18 4.44 10.31 37.49
C SER A 18 3.50 10.97 36.49
N ILE A 19 2.99 12.18 36.79
CA ILE A 19 2.14 12.94 35.86
C ILE A 19 2.91 13.27 34.56
N VAL A 20 4.16 13.71 34.68
CA VAL A 20 5.01 14.00 33.51
C VAL A 20 5.26 12.73 32.70
N CYS A 21 5.54 11.59 33.33
CA CYS A 21 5.71 10.31 32.64
C CYS A 21 4.44 9.87 31.89
N ILE A 22 3.26 9.98 32.52
CA ILE A 22 1.98 9.65 31.87
C ILE A 22 1.75 10.56 30.65
N PHE A 23 2.02 11.86 30.79
CA PHE A 23 1.91 12.81 29.69
C PHE A 23 2.86 12.47 28.53
N LEU A 24 4.11 12.14 28.82
CA LEU A 24 5.10 11.74 27.80
C LEU A 24 4.69 10.45 27.09
N ILE A 25 4.20 9.45 27.83
CA ILE A 25 3.70 8.19 27.24
C ILE A 25 2.52 8.49 26.30
N TYR A 26 1.55 9.29 26.74
CA TYR A 26 0.40 9.65 25.90
C TYR A 26 0.81 10.44 24.65
N SER A 27 1.77 11.35 24.78
CA SER A 27 2.33 12.10 23.65
C SER A 27 2.98 11.18 22.63
N LEU A 28 3.79 10.20 23.07
CA LEU A 28 4.42 9.21 22.20
C LEU A 28 3.39 8.32 21.49
N ILE A 29 2.36 7.85 22.20
CA ILE A 29 1.26 7.06 21.62
C ILE A 29 0.54 7.87 20.54
N ASN A 30 0.22 9.15 20.81
CA ASN A 30 -0.45 10.01 19.84
C ASN A 30 0.42 10.30 18.61
N MET A 31 1.74 10.53 18.79
CA MET A 31 2.67 10.67 17.68
C MET A 31 2.70 9.40 16.82
N LYS A 32 2.75 8.22 17.45
CA LYS A 32 2.76 6.94 16.75
C LYS A 32 1.46 6.69 15.98
N HIS A 33 0.33 7.00 16.59
CA HIS A 33 -0.98 6.89 15.94
C HIS A 33 -1.06 7.79 14.69
N ARG A 34 -0.60 9.04 14.76
CA ARG A 34 -0.55 9.96 13.60
C ARG A 34 0.35 9.42 12.49
N GLU A 35 1.52 8.91 12.83
CA GLU A 35 2.44 8.28 11.87
C GLU A 35 1.74 7.13 11.12
N ASN A 36 1.05 6.25 11.87
CA ASN A 36 0.31 5.12 11.30
C ASN A 36 -0.83 5.58 10.37
N VAL A 37 -1.57 6.64 10.74
CA VAL A 37 -2.61 7.24 9.87
C VAL A 37 -2.03 7.77 8.55
N HIS A 38 -0.83 8.38 8.57
CA HIS A 38 -0.19 8.85 7.34
C HIS A 38 0.28 7.71 6.45
N ILE A 39 0.91 6.70 7.03
CA ILE A 39 1.37 5.50 6.33
C ILE A 39 0.18 4.79 5.67
N PHE A 40 -0.92 4.69 6.39
CA PHE A 40 -2.17 4.15 5.88
C PHE A 40 -2.66 4.89 4.64
N LYS A 41 -2.91 6.20 4.77
CA LYS A 41 -3.46 7.00 3.67
C LYS A 41 -2.57 6.91 2.44
N ASN A 42 -1.26 6.97 2.63
CA ASN A 42 -0.30 6.84 1.54
C ASN A 42 -0.36 5.47 0.86
N PHE A 43 -0.51 4.39 1.63
CA PHE A 43 -0.67 3.05 1.08
C PHE A 43 -1.95 2.95 0.24
N ASN A 44 -3.09 3.39 0.79
CA ASN A 44 -4.36 3.40 0.08
C ASN A 44 -4.29 4.22 -1.21
N TYR A 45 -3.74 5.44 -1.15
CA TYR A 45 -3.61 6.30 -2.33
C TYR A 45 -2.67 5.72 -3.38
N GLY A 46 -1.66 4.95 -2.98
CA GLY A 46 -0.82 4.22 -3.93
C GLY A 46 -1.59 3.10 -4.63
N LEU A 47 -2.41 2.33 -3.92
CA LEU A 47 -3.28 1.32 -4.53
C LEU A 47 -4.32 1.95 -5.46
N ASP A 48 -4.91 3.09 -5.06
CA ASP A 48 -5.82 3.87 -5.91
C ASP A 48 -5.10 4.36 -7.18
N SER A 49 -3.86 4.83 -7.05
CA SER A 49 -3.06 5.27 -8.20
C SER A 49 -2.83 4.12 -9.19
N ILE A 50 -2.49 2.93 -8.69
CA ILE A 50 -2.37 1.72 -9.51
C ILE A 50 -3.71 1.38 -10.18
N HIS A 51 -4.82 1.47 -9.44
CA HIS A 51 -6.15 1.26 -10.00
C HIS A 51 -6.46 2.22 -11.15
N TYR A 52 -6.23 3.52 -10.98
CA TYR A 52 -6.48 4.50 -12.03
C TYR A 52 -5.57 4.32 -13.25
N ILE A 53 -4.32 3.90 -13.05
CA ILE A 53 -3.43 3.54 -14.17
C ILE A 53 -4.00 2.36 -14.96
N LEU A 54 -4.47 1.31 -14.28
CA LEU A 54 -5.06 0.13 -14.89
C LEU A 54 -6.43 0.42 -15.53
N GLU A 55 -7.19 1.38 -14.98
CA GLU A 55 -8.45 1.85 -15.56
C GLU A 55 -8.20 2.64 -16.86
N ASP A 56 -7.23 3.55 -16.87
CA ASP A 56 -6.79 4.29 -18.07
C ASP A 56 -6.28 3.32 -19.16
N TYR A 57 -5.51 2.31 -18.75
CA TYR A 57 -5.09 1.21 -19.63
C TYR A 57 -6.30 0.51 -20.27
N ASN A 58 -7.28 0.05 -19.48
CA ASN A 58 -8.43 -0.69 -20.01
C ASN A 58 -9.28 0.16 -20.96
N LYS A 59 -9.47 1.45 -20.65
CA LYS A 59 -10.16 2.39 -21.54
C LYS A 59 -9.41 2.57 -22.86
N LYS A 60 -8.08 2.61 -22.83
CA LYS A 60 -7.26 2.78 -24.04
C LYS A 60 -7.23 1.51 -24.87
N ILE A 61 -6.92 0.37 -24.26
CA ILE A 61 -6.74 -0.90 -24.98
C ILE A 61 -8.02 -1.35 -25.69
N TYR A 62 -9.20 -1.06 -25.12
CA TYR A 62 -10.50 -1.33 -25.73
C TYR A 62 -10.71 -0.56 -27.05
N ASN A 63 -10.14 0.64 -27.16
CA ASN A 63 -10.30 1.52 -28.32
C ASN A 63 -9.15 1.39 -29.34
N GLU A 64 -8.17 0.52 -29.09
CA GLU A 64 -7.00 0.33 -29.95
C GLU A 64 -7.17 -0.88 -30.86
N ASP A 65 -7.16 -0.65 -32.18
CA ASP A 65 -7.23 -1.72 -33.18
C ASP A 65 -5.83 -2.16 -33.68
N ASN A 66 -4.83 -1.29 -33.55
CA ASN A 66 -3.47 -1.53 -34.05
C ASN A 66 -2.57 -2.15 -32.98
N VAL A 67 -1.91 -3.26 -33.32
CA VAL A 67 -0.91 -3.96 -32.49
C VAL A 67 0.16 -3.02 -31.93
N ASN A 68 0.70 -2.11 -32.75
CA ASN A 68 1.74 -1.19 -32.28
C ASN A 68 1.20 -0.22 -31.20
N SER A 69 -0.05 0.22 -31.32
CA SER A 69 -0.69 1.09 -30.31
C SER A 69 -0.88 0.34 -29.00
N LYS A 70 -1.34 -0.92 -29.08
CA LYS A 70 -1.49 -1.82 -27.92
C LYS A 70 -0.17 -1.99 -27.16
N ILE A 71 0.91 -2.25 -27.88
CA ILE A 71 2.24 -2.40 -27.30
C ILE A 71 2.70 -1.11 -26.62
N ASP A 72 2.51 0.05 -27.26
CA ASP A 72 2.87 1.35 -26.66
C ASP A 72 2.04 1.67 -25.41
N THR A 73 0.76 1.28 -25.40
CA THR A 73 -0.12 1.42 -24.24
C THR A 73 0.30 0.50 -23.11
N VAL A 74 0.67 -0.76 -23.39
CA VAL A 74 1.24 -1.69 -22.42
C VAL A 74 2.53 -1.15 -21.80
N LYS A 75 3.50 -0.73 -22.62
CA LYS A 75 4.78 -0.17 -22.17
C LYS A 75 4.60 1.04 -21.25
N ARG A 76 3.72 1.97 -21.64
CA ARG A 76 3.40 3.15 -20.83
C ARG A 76 2.71 2.79 -19.51
N THR A 77 1.86 1.77 -19.52
CA THR A 77 1.18 1.29 -18.32
C THR A 77 2.17 0.67 -17.34
N ILE A 78 3.05 -0.20 -17.82
CA ILE A 78 4.10 -0.83 -17.00
C ILE A 78 5.00 0.23 -16.38
N LEU A 79 5.49 1.19 -17.17
CA LEU A 79 6.33 2.28 -16.65
C LEU A 79 5.64 3.10 -15.56
N LYS A 80 4.36 3.43 -15.73
CA LYS A 80 3.59 4.16 -14.71
C LYS A 80 3.44 3.35 -13.42
N ILE A 81 3.17 2.05 -13.53
CA ILE A 81 3.03 1.17 -12.36
C ILE A 81 4.36 1.02 -11.65
N ASP A 82 5.46 0.87 -12.39
CA ASP A 82 6.81 0.76 -11.85
C ASP A 82 7.17 2.01 -11.01
N LEU A 83 7.02 3.20 -11.58
CA LEU A 83 7.24 4.48 -10.87
C LEU A 83 6.31 4.63 -9.65
N CYS A 84 5.05 4.19 -9.75
CA CYS A 84 4.11 4.20 -8.63
C CYS A 84 4.53 3.21 -7.53
N SER A 85 5.07 2.05 -7.92
CA SER A 85 5.57 1.03 -6.99
C SER A 85 6.82 1.51 -6.26
N GLU A 86 7.78 2.11 -6.97
CA GLU A 86 8.95 2.76 -6.35
C GLU A 86 8.52 3.82 -5.33
N SER A 87 7.45 4.56 -5.64
CA SER A 87 6.87 5.56 -4.73
C SER A 87 6.15 4.94 -3.52
N LEU A 88 5.61 3.72 -3.65
CA LEU A 88 5.11 2.94 -2.51
C LEU A 88 6.26 2.35 -1.68
N ASP A 89 7.45 2.21 -2.27
CA ASP A 89 8.67 1.65 -1.67
C ASP A 89 9.54 2.65 -0.90
N TYR A 90 9.03 3.84 -0.54
CA TYR A 90 9.72 4.76 0.37
C TYR A 90 9.78 4.25 1.83
N GLY A 91 10.55 3.16 2.05
CA GLY A 91 11.21 2.77 3.31
C GLY A 91 10.37 2.37 4.53
N ILE A 92 9.13 2.84 4.67
CA ILE A 92 8.29 2.65 5.88
C ILE A 92 6.97 1.96 5.52
N ILE A 93 6.31 2.34 4.43
CA ILE A 93 5.03 1.74 4.00
C ILE A 93 5.24 0.26 3.68
N ASN A 94 6.15 -0.06 2.76
CA ASN A 94 6.45 -1.44 2.38
C ASN A 94 7.03 -2.30 3.51
N LYS A 95 7.80 -1.72 4.44
CA LYS A 95 8.31 -2.45 5.61
C LYS A 95 7.22 -2.78 6.62
N LYS A 96 6.24 -1.87 6.80
CA LYS A 96 5.14 -2.12 7.74
C LYS A 96 4.11 -3.12 7.21
N PHE A 97 3.91 -3.19 5.89
CA PHE A 97 2.94 -4.09 5.25
C PHE A 97 3.56 -5.31 4.55
N ASN A 98 4.87 -5.55 4.71
CA ASN A 98 5.56 -6.70 4.10
C ASN A 98 5.37 -6.81 2.57
N ARG A 99 5.74 -5.75 1.82
CA ARG A 99 5.80 -5.70 0.34
C ARG A 99 4.60 -6.35 -0.38
N PRO A 100 3.38 -5.81 -0.20
CA PRO A 100 2.16 -6.54 -0.57
C PRO A 100 1.86 -6.61 -2.08
N ILE A 101 2.60 -5.90 -2.95
CA ILE A 101 2.41 -5.93 -4.42
C ILE A 101 3.68 -6.30 -5.21
N GLU A 102 4.76 -6.68 -4.53
CA GLU A 102 6.07 -6.92 -5.15
C GLU A 102 6.02 -8.01 -6.23
N GLY A 103 5.24 -9.08 -6.01
CA GLY A 103 5.10 -10.18 -6.96
C GLY A 103 4.46 -9.76 -8.28
N PHE A 104 3.46 -8.88 -8.22
CA PHE A 104 2.82 -8.30 -9.40
C PHE A 104 3.76 -7.37 -10.17
N VAL A 105 4.42 -6.46 -9.45
CA VAL A 105 5.35 -5.47 -10.06
C VAL A 105 6.54 -6.17 -10.71
N SER A 106 7.11 -7.19 -10.04
CA SER A 106 8.22 -7.97 -10.59
C SER A 106 7.86 -8.65 -11.92
N LYS A 107 6.62 -9.14 -12.05
CA LYS A 107 6.13 -9.75 -13.30
C LYS A 107 5.95 -8.72 -14.40
N LEU A 108 5.45 -7.52 -14.08
CA LEU A 108 5.31 -6.42 -15.05
C LEU A 108 6.66 -6.01 -15.63
N ILE A 109 7.67 -5.83 -14.77
CA ILE A 109 9.02 -5.40 -15.19
C ILE A 109 9.71 -6.50 -16.00
N ALA A 110 9.36 -7.76 -15.78
CA ALA A 110 9.88 -8.91 -16.53
C ALA A 110 9.24 -9.12 -17.91
N ILE A 111 8.28 -8.27 -18.33
CA ILE A 111 7.66 -8.35 -19.66
C ILE A 111 8.71 -8.05 -20.74
N ASP A 112 8.88 -9.00 -21.67
CA ASP A 112 9.80 -8.85 -22.79
C ASP A 112 9.14 -8.05 -23.92
N TYR A 113 9.59 -6.79 -24.06
CA TYR A 113 9.06 -5.86 -25.03
C TYR A 113 9.33 -6.19 -26.49
N ASP A 114 10.40 -6.95 -26.76
CA ASP A 114 10.70 -7.38 -28.13
C ASP A 114 9.77 -8.53 -28.51
N LYS A 115 9.54 -9.46 -27.57
CA LYS A 115 8.61 -10.57 -27.74
C LYS A 115 7.15 -10.13 -27.92
N LEU A 116 6.74 -8.98 -27.35
CA LEU A 116 5.39 -8.43 -27.56
C LEU A 116 5.06 -8.18 -29.04
N LYS A 117 6.06 -7.80 -29.84
CA LYS A 117 5.87 -7.49 -31.26
C LYS A 117 5.92 -8.74 -32.14
N GLU A 118 6.72 -9.71 -31.74
CA GLU A 118 6.99 -10.91 -32.53
C GLU A 118 6.00 -12.05 -32.27
N ASN A 119 5.36 -12.06 -31.09
CA ASN A 119 4.49 -13.15 -30.67
C ASN A 119 3.10 -12.63 -30.24
N PRO A 120 2.07 -12.77 -31.10
CA PRO A 120 0.70 -12.36 -30.78
C PRO A 120 0.11 -13.06 -29.55
N ASP A 121 0.45 -14.33 -29.32
CA ASP A 121 -0.05 -15.08 -28.16
C ASP A 121 0.54 -14.51 -26.86
N TYR A 122 1.83 -14.14 -26.87
CA TYR A 122 2.46 -13.49 -25.73
C TYR A 122 1.88 -12.10 -25.45
N LEU A 123 1.56 -11.33 -26.51
CA LEU A 123 0.84 -10.06 -26.35
C LEU A 123 -0.53 -10.31 -25.69
N ASN A 124 -1.31 -11.28 -26.18
CA ASN A 124 -2.62 -11.59 -25.60
C ASN A 124 -2.53 -12.02 -24.13
N GLN A 125 -1.53 -12.84 -23.77
CA GLN A 125 -1.24 -13.20 -22.37
C GLN A 125 -1.00 -11.96 -21.49
N VAL A 126 -0.20 -11.00 -21.98
CA VAL A 126 0.07 -9.76 -21.25
C VAL A 126 -1.19 -8.90 -21.11
N LEU A 127 -2.03 -8.84 -22.14
CA LEU A 127 -3.30 -8.10 -22.09
C LEU A 127 -4.28 -8.74 -21.09
N GLU A 128 -4.40 -10.07 -21.08
CA GLU A 128 -5.20 -10.81 -20.12
C GLU A 128 -4.70 -10.60 -18.69
N PHE A 129 -3.39 -10.70 -18.47
CA PHE A 129 -2.74 -10.44 -17.19
C PHE A 129 -3.06 -9.03 -16.65
N LEU A 130 -2.93 -7.99 -17.49
CA LEU A 130 -3.26 -6.61 -17.11
C LEU A 130 -4.75 -6.40 -16.85
N ASN A 131 -5.62 -7.07 -17.61
CA ASN A 131 -7.06 -7.03 -17.37
C ASN A 131 -7.43 -7.72 -16.04
N GLU A 132 -6.86 -8.88 -15.73
CA GLU A 132 -7.08 -9.53 -14.43
C GLU A 132 -6.58 -8.66 -13.27
N ALA A 133 -5.43 -8.01 -13.43
CA ALA A 133 -4.92 -7.05 -12.46
C ALA A 133 -5.87 -5.87 -12.25
N TYR A 134 -6.47 -5.33 -13.32
CA TYR A 134 -7.49 -4.29 -13.24
C TYR A 134 -8.75 -4.75 -12.49
N LEU A 135 -9.23 -5.96 -12.74
CA LEU A 135 -10.40 -6.48 -12.06
C LEU A 135 -10.16 -6.64 -10.55
N LEU A 136 -8.94 -7.05 -10.16
CA LEU A 136 -8.53 -7.13 -8.76
C LEU A 136 -8.37 -5.74 -8.13
N SER A 137 -7.69 -4.80 -8.81
CA SER A 137 -7.53 -3.42 -8.30
C SER A 137 -8.89 -2.73 -8.11
N SER A 138 -9.84 -2.98 -9.01
CA SER A 138 -11.20 -2.46 -8.92
C SER A 138 -11.97 -3.00 -7.70
N LYS A 139 -11.68 -4.22 -7.25
CA LYS A 139 -12.26 -4.76 -6.02
C LYS A 139 -11.68 -4.09 -4.79
N ILE A 140 -10.35 -3.91 -4.77
CA ILE A 140 -9.66 -3.19 -3.69
C ILE A 140 -10.16 -1.74 -3.58
N HIS A 141 -10.24 -1.02 -4.70
CA HIS A 141 -10.68 0.38 -4.75
C HIS A 141 -12.11 0.59 -4.22
N LYS A 142 -12.97 -0.42 -4.32
CA LYS A 142 -14.36 -0.35 -3.82
C LYS A 142 -14.48 -0.57 -2.31
N ILE A 143 -13.42 -1.02 -1.64
CA ILE A 143 -13.44 -1.28 -0.20
C ILE A 143 -13.37 0.07 0.52
N PRO A 144 -14.32 0.37 1.43
CA PRO A 144 -14.25 1.58 2.23
C PRO A 144 -12.95 1.66 3.03
N LEU A 145 -12.43 2.88 3.19
CA LEU A 145 -11.19 3.13 3.90
C LEU A 145 -11.20 2.54 5.34
N GLU A 146 -12.35 2.52 6.01
CA GLU A 146 -12.51 1.91 7.35
C GLU A 146 -12.38 0.38 7.39
N ASP A 147 -12.62 -0.30 6.27
CA ASP A 147 -12.58 -1.76 6.14
C ASP A 147 -11.20 -2.28 5.64
N PHE A 148 -10.23 -1.37 5.47
CA PHE A 148 -8.88 -1.74 5.04
C PHE A 148 -8.06 -2.49 6.09
N TYR A 149 -8.45 -2.43 7.37
CA TYR A 149 -7.71 -3.01 8.50
C TYR A 149 -8.49 -4.10 9.20
N GLU A 150 -7.74 -4.99 9.83
CA GLU A 150 -8.28 -5.94 10.79
C GLU A 150 -9.11 -5.22 11.87
N ASP A 151 -10.27 -5.78 12.21
CA ASP A 151 -11.23 -5.24 13.18
C ASP A 151 -11.67 -3.79 12.96
N LYS A 152 -11.45 -3.22 11.77
CA LYS A 152 -11.72 -1.81 11.44
C LYS A 152 -10.98 -0.81 12.32
N MET A 153 -9.88 -1.24 12.94
CA MET A 153 -9.09 -0.42 13.86
C MET A 153 -7.65 -0.28 13.41
N LEU A 154 -7.15 0.97 13.41
CA LEU A 154 -5.74 1.26 13.22
C LEU A 154 -4.98 0.98 14.52
N ASP A 155 -4.30 -0.15 14.59
CA ASP A 155 -3.40 -0.45 15.70
C ASP A 155 -2.18 0.52 15.69
N ILE A 156 -1.80 0.92 16.90
CA ILE A 156 -0.71 1.87 17.19
C ILE A 156 0.63 1.14 17.10
N PHE A 157 0.67 -0.15 17.44
CA PHE A 157 1.90 -0.94 17.50
C PHE A 157 2.18 -1.72 16.21
N ARG A 158 1.16 -2.31 15.60
CA ARG A 158 1.27 -3.05 14.33
C ARG A 158 0.24 -2.54 13.32
N LEU A 159 0.54 -2.68 12.02
CA LEU A 159 -0.40 -2.39 10.95
C LEU A 159 -0.75 -3.71 10.26
N GLU A 160 -2.01 -4.14 10.34
CA GLU A 160 -2.49 -5.41 9.76
C GLU A 160 -3.65 -5.13 8.81
N LEU A 161 -3.45 -5.41 7.52
CA LEU A 161 -4.50 -5.27 6.52
C LEU A 161 -5.63 -6.27 6.81
N SER A 162 -6.86 -5.91 6.47
CA SER A 162 -7.97 -6.85 6.55
C SER A 162 -7.71 -8.08 5.68
N ASP A 163 -8.28 -9.22 6.08
CA ASP A 163 -8.18 -10.47 5.32
C ASP A 163 -8.61 -10.29 3.87
N GLU A 164 -9.63 -9.47 3.62
CA GLU A 164 -10.12 -9.20 2.28
C GLU A 164 -9.07 -8.51 1.40
N ILE A 165 -8.46 -7.43 1.91
CA ILE A 165 -7.39 -6.71 1.19
C ILE A 165 -6.19 -7.64 0.97
N THR A 166 -5.76 -8.34 2.01
CA THR A 166 -4.65 -9.30 1.94
C THR A 166 -4.90 -10.37 0.88
N ASN A 167 -6.13 -10.91 0.82
CA ASN A 167 -6.51 -11.90 -0.17
C ASN A 167 -6.48 -11.36 -1.60
N TYR A 168 -6.92 -10.13 -1.85
CA TYR A 168 -6.85 -9.54 -3.20
C TYR A 168 -5.41 -9.24 -3.62
N LEU A 169 -4.57 -8.74 -2.72
CA LEU A 169 -3.17 -8.47 -2.99
C LEU A 169 -2.39 -9.77 -3.25
N ASN A 170 -2.66 -10.83 -2.48
CA ASN A 170 -2.11 -12.17 -2.74
C ASN A 170 -2.54 -12.72 -4.09
N LYS A 171 -3.81 -12.57 -4.46
CA LYS A 171 -4.31 -12.95 -5.80
C LYS A 171 -3.58 -12.17 -6.89
N MET A 172 -3.43 -10.86 -6.72
CA MET A 172 -2.72 -9.99 -7.66
C MET A 172 -1.26 -10.41 -7.84
N ASN A 173 -0.56 -10.74 -6.75
CA ASN A 173 0.81 -11.27 -6.81
C ASN A 173 0.89 -12.66 -7.45
N SER A 174 -0.18 -13.45 -7.40
CA SER A 174 -0.22 -14.81 -7.94
C SER A 174 -0.63 -14.90 -9.43
N LEU A 175 -1.04 -13.79 -10.05
CA LEU A 175 -1.45 -13.72 -11.46
C LEU A 175 -0.41 -14.36 -12.38
N LYS A 176 -0.86 -15.11 -13.39
CA LYS A 176 0.02 -15.79 -14.34
C LYS A 176 0.05 -15.04 -15.67
N MET A 177 1.19 -15.12 -16.35
CA MET A 177 1.36 -14.73 -17.75
C MET A 177 1.60 -15.98 -18.57
#